data_AF-A0A7C3T438-F1
#
_entry.id   AF-A0A7C3T438-F1
#
_cell.length_a   1.000
_cell.length_b   1.000
_cell.length_c   1.000
_cell.angle_alpha   90.00
_cell.angle_beta   90.00
_cell.angle_gamma   90.00
#
_symmetry.space_group_name_H-M   'P 1'
#
loop_
_entity.id
_entity.type
_entity.pdbx_description
1 polymer ?
#
loop_
_entity_poly.entity_id
_entity_poly.type
_entity_poly.pdbx_seq_one_letter_code
_entity_poly.pdbx_strand_id
1 'polypeptide(L)'
;MKNLLSLCVVALLATSLQAALYTPPVSYLMDTTNWVQEWGTNGSTLDSRELAGPGVRYTVTLNSGGEWPKVGIGDGFDRPYDNAGLATGLGNMGGDFTGFTGYSLILKNESSNGQHACLFMNTGWTDNGEPDTYYQDTAGWTWLNPGETKVLTLDFSNAYYWDGSSMNGPVAMRYLQHVTNIGLQLGGNTGTFSVVVTPIPAPGAILLGGIGTAVVGWIRRRRLA
;
A
#
# COMPACT_ATOMS: atom_id res chain seq x y z
N MET A 1 -17.80 -52.58 -26.04
CA MET A 1 -16.85 -51.78 -26.84
C MET A 1 -17.50 -50.43 -27.10
N LYS A 2 -16.92 -49.24 -26.96
CA LYS A 2 -15.62 -48.76 -26.52
C LYS A 2 -15.88 -47.27 -26.22
N ASN A 3 -15.59 -46.84 -25.00
CA ASN A 3 -15.12 -45.50 -24.60
C ASN A 3 -15.62 -44.30 -25.44
N LEU A 4 -16.79 -43.73 -25.10
CA LEU A 4 -17.03 -42.33 -25.39
C LEU A 4 -16.44 -41.50 -24.26
N LEU A 5 -15.27 -40.94 -24.59
CA LEU A 5 -14.47 -40.00 -23.83
C LEU A 5 -15.34 -39.06 -22.98
N SER A 6 -15.16 -39.19 -21.67
CA SER A 6 -15.39 -38.15 -20.68
C SER A 6 -14.57 -36.93 -21.12
N LEU A 7 -15.21 -35.99 -21.83
CA LEU A 7 -14.65 -34.68 -22.10
C LEU A 7 -14.69 -33.91 -20.78
N CYS A 8 -13.70 -34.20 -19.92
CA CYS A 8 -13.30 -33.29 -18.87
C CYS A 8 -12.87 -32.00 -19.57
N VAL A 9 -13.82 -31.08 -19.77
CA VAL A 9 -13.52 -29.66 -19.89
C VAL A 9 -12.94 -29.27 -18.53
N VAL A 10 -11.65 -29.57 -18.35
CA VAL A 10 -10.78 -28.78 -17.48
C VAL A 10 -10.76 -27.45 -18.19
N ALA A 11 -11.73 -26.59 -17.85
CA ALA A 11 -11.55 -25.17 -18.05
C ALA A 11 -10.26 -24.86 -17.31
N LEU A 12 -9.17 -24.73 -18.07
CA LEU A 12 -8.06 -23.89 -17.67
C LEU A 12 -8.72 -22.52 -17.42
N LEU A 13 -9.16 -22.30 -16.19
CA LEU A 13 -9.18 -20.98 -15.62
C LEU A 13 -7.72 -20.56 -15.68
N ALA A 14 -7.35 -19.95 -16.80
CA ALA A 14 -6.23 -19.04 -16.83
C ALA A 14 -6.61 -17.96 -15.82
N THR A 15 -6.30 -18.19 -14.56
CA THR A 15 -6.05 -17.11 -13.63
C THR A 15 -4.89 -16.39 -14.29
N SER A 16 -5.19 -15.38 -15.11
CA SER A 16 -4.22 -14.31 -15.28
C SER A 16 -3.84 -13.96 -13.84
N LEU A 17 -2.59 -14.26 -13.48
CA LEU A 17 -2.00 -13.76 -12.25
C LEU A 17 -2.10 -12.26 -12.40
N GLN A 18 -3.22 -11.71 -11.95
CA GLN A 18 -3.46 -10.29 -11.97
C GLN A 18 -2.52 -9.80 -10.90
N ALA A 19 -1.33 -9.41 -11.34
CA ALA A 19 -0.48 -8.40 -10.76
C ALA A 19 -1.06 -7.91 -9.43
N ALA A 20 -0.61 -8.50 -8.32
CA ALA A 20 -1.21 -8.20 -7.03
C ALA A 20 -0.83 -6.77 -6.65
N LEU A 21 -1.83 -5.94 -6.36
CA LEU A 21 -1.60 -4.70 -5.64
C LEU A 21 -1.40 -5.05 -4.18
N TYR A 22 -0.30 -4.58 -3.61
CA TYR A 22 -0.14 -4.57 -2.18
C TYR A 22 -1.13 -3.57 -1.57
N THR A 23 -1.87 -4.03 -0.58
CA THR A 23 -2.69 -3.16 0.27
C THR A 23 -2.48 -3.58 1.71
N PRO A 24 -2.03 -2.68 2.59
CA PRO A 24 -1.89 -2.98 4.01
C PRO A 24 -3.27 -3.27 4.61
N PRO A 25 -3.42 -4.26 5.50
CA PRO A 25 -4.68 -4.46 6.22
C PRO A 25 -4.94 -3.31 7.20
N VAL A 26 -6.19 -3.09 7.59
CA VAL A 26 -6.58 -2.05 8.56
C VAL A 26 -5.82 -2.17 9.89
N SER A 27 -5.61 -3.41 10.36
CA SER A 27 -4.85 -3.67 11.59
C SER A 27 -3.43 -3.12 11.53
N TYR A 28 -2.83 -3.10 10.35
CA TYR A 28 -1.48 -2.59 10.15
C TYR A 28 -1.47 -1.07 9.99
N LEU A 29 -2.44 -0.49 9.29
CA LEU A 29 -2.63 0.97 9.28
C LEU A 29 -2.87 1.55 10.68
N MET A 30 -3.43 0.75 11.60
CA MET A 30 -3.60 1.13 13.02
C MET A 30 -2.35 0.95 13.87
N ASP A 31 -1.32 0.26 13.39
CA ASP A 31 -0.15 -0.16 14.18
C ASP A 31 0.67 1.05 14.66
N THR A 32 0.68 1.30 15.96
CA THR A 32 1.41 2.42 16.59
C THR A 32 2.89 2.17 16.80
N THR A 33 3.36 0.95 16.52
CA THR A 33 4.77 0.58 16.63
C THR A 33 5.46 0.72 15.29
N ASN A 34 4.89 0.12 14.23
CA ASN A 34 5.55 0.07 12.92
C ASN A 34 4.99 1.10 11.93
N TRP A 35 3.67 1.33 11.90
CA TRP A 35 3.06 2.29 10.96
C TRP A 35 2.98 3.69 11.57
N VAL A 36 4.10 4.39 11.68
CA VAL A 36 4.23 5.63 12.47
C VAL A 36 4.43 6.87 11.60
N GLN A 37 4.49 8.04 12.25
CA GLN A 37 5.01 9.22 11.59
C GLN A 37 6.52 9.04 11.41
N GLU A 38 6.96 9.02 10.15
CA GLU A 38 8.37 8.88 9.78
C GLU A 38 9.08 10.24 9.84
N TRP A 39 8.40 11.29 9.38
CA TRP A 39 8.94 12.64 9.31
C TRP A 39 7.82 13.67 9.20
N GLY A 40 8.13 14.93 9.52
CA GLY A 40 7.22 16.06 9.36
C GLY A 40 7.98 17.37 9.17
N THR A 41 7.67 18.12 8.12
CA THR A 41 8.31 19.41 7.85
C THR A 41 7.75 20.48 8.78
N ASN A 42 8.56 21.47 9.17
CA ASN A 42 8.16 22.58 10.05
C ASN A 42 7.52 22.12 11.38
N GLY A 43 7.85 20.91 11.85
CA GLY A 43 7.21 20.33 13.04
C GLY A 43 5.76 19.91 12.82
N SER A 44 5.35 19.60 11.58
CA SER A 44 4.04 18.99 11.29
C SER A 44 3.95 17.60 11.93
N THR A 45 2.77 17.23 12.43
CA THR A 45 2.59 16.04 13.28
C THR A 45 1.38 15.20 12.87
N LEU A 46 1.50 13.89 13.02
CA LEU A 46 0.40 12.95 13.14
C LEU A 46 -0.10 12.98 14.59
N ASP A 47 -1.26 13.59 14.80
CA ASP A 47 -1.80 13.84 16.14
C ASP A 47 -2.55 12.62 16.68
N SER A 48 -3.31 11.94 15.81
CA SER A 48 -4.09 10.78 16.21
C SER A 48 -4.40 9.83 15.04
N ARG A 49 -4.78 8.61 15.42
CA ARG A 49 -5.33 7.61 14.52
C ARG A 49 -6.49 6.88 15.19
N GLU A 50 -7.55 6.62 14.46
CA GLU A 50 -8.71 5.88 14.97
C GLU A 50 -9.39 5.07 13.87
N LEU A 51 -10.08 4.00 14.25
CA LEU A 51 -10.87 3.21 13.30
C LEU A 51 -12.03 4.05 12.75
N ALA A 52 -12.18 4.07 11.43
CA ALA A 52 -13.23 4.80 10.74
C ALA A 52 -13.82 3.94 9.61
N GLY A 53 -14.88 3.20 9.93
CA GLY A 53 -15.51 2.28 9.00
C GLY A 53 -14.54 1.18 8.52
N PRO A 54 -14.33 1.02 7.20
CA PRO A 54 -13.38 0.04 6.67
C PRO A 54 -11.91 0.50 6.70
N GLY A 55 -11.61 1.68 7.24
CA GLY A 55 -10.26 2.25 7.25
C GLY A 55 -9.84 2.86 8.58
N VAL A 56 -8.81 3.67 8.52
CA VAL A 56 -8.21 4.41 9.64
C VAL A 56 -8.29 5.90 9.34
N ARG A 57 -8.88 6.68 10.25
CA ARG A 57 -8.80 8.13 10.20
C ARG A 57 -7.48 8.56 10.83
N TYR A 58 -6.65 9.27 10.06
CA TYR A 58 -5.51 10.00 10.59
C TYR A 58 -5.89 11.46 10.76
N THR A 59 -5.55 12.04 11.90
CA THR A 59 -5.62 13.48 12.14
C THR A 59 -4.21 14.03 12.19
N VAL A 60 -3.94 15.02 11.35
CA VAL A 60 -2.61 15.59 11.15
C VAL A 60 -2.69 17.10 11.28
N THR A 61 -1.67 17.70 11.88
CA THR A 61 -1.48 19.15 11.92
C THR A 61 -0.30 19.54 11.04
N LEU A 62 -0.57 20.37 10.02
CA LEU A 62 0.46 20.96 9.15
C LEU A 62 0.83 22.36 9.61
N ASN A 63 2.12 22.58 9.85
CA ASN A 63 2.64 23.85 10.36
C ASN A 63 3.34 24.64 9.25
N SER A 64 3.06 25.94 9.17
CA SER A 64 3.78 26.85 8.25
C SER A 64 5.26 26.93 8.61
N GLY A 65 6.12 27.13 7.61
CA GLY A 65 7.54 27.40 7.84
C GLY A 65 8.30 27.64 6.55
N GLY A 66 9.62 27.37 6.57
CA GLY A 66 10.51 27.61 5.44
C GLY A 66 10.34 26.63 4.28
N GLU A 67 9.66 25.50 4.53
CA GLU A 67 9.37 24.46 3.54
C GLU A 67 7.87 24.26 3.38
N TRP A 68 7.46 23.64 2.26
CA TRP A 68 6.06 23.28 2.03
C TRP A 68 5.61 22.21 3.05
N PRO A 69 4.49 22.40 3.76
CA PRO A 69 4.19 21.61 4.93
C PRO A 69 3.57 20.26 4.57
N LYS A 70 4.15 19.19 5.13
CA LYS A 70 3.77 17.80 4.91
C LYS A 70 4.21 16.90 6.06
N VAL A 71 3.56 15.73 6.15
CA VAL A 71 3.92 14.61 7.01
C VAL A 71 4.04 13.33 6.16
N GLY A 72 4.98 12.47 6.54
CA GLY A 72 5.08 11.10 6.03
C GLY A 72 4.62 10.13 7.10
N ILE A 73 3.69 9.24 6.75
CA ILE A 73 3.18 8.19 7.62
C ILE A 73 3.39 6.87 6.90
N GLY A 74 4.09 5.93 7.51
CA GLY A 74 4.48 4.69 6.86
C GLY A 74 5.08 3.70 7.82
N ASP A 75 5.65 2.64 7.28
CA ASP A 75 6.48 1.69 8.00
C ASP A 75 7.89 1.75 7.40
N GLY A 76 8.84 2.23 8.21
CA GLY A 76 10.25 1.98 8.00
C GLY A 76 10.55 0.51 8.31
N PHE A 77 10.70 -0.31 7.27
CA PHE A 77 11.21 -1.67 7.43
C PHE A 77 12.63 -1.56 7.95
N ASP A 78 12.78 -1.67 9.27
CA ASP A 78 14.09 -1.59 9.89
C ASP A 78 15.01 -2.64 9.27
N ARG A 79 16.29 -2.24 9.16
CA ARG A 79 17.37 -2.99 8.54
C ARG A 79 17.28 -4.48 8.93
N PRO A 80 17.76 -5.40 8.06
CA PRO A 80 17.70 -6.85 8.31
C PRO A 80 18.31 -7.33 9.64
N TYR A 81 19.00 -6.47 10.40
CA TYR A 81 19.65 -6.77 11.67
C TYR A 81 18.90 -6.28 12.92
N ASP A 82 17.96 -5.33 12.79
CA ASP A 82 17.31 -4.68 13.94
C ASP A 82 15.90 -5.20 14.23
N ASN A 83 15.35 -6.07 13.38
CA ASN A 83 14.13 -6.84 13.64
C ASN A 83 12.91 -5.96 14.05
N ALA A 84 12.93 -4.69 13.69
CA ALA A 84 12.00 -3.66 14.16
C ALA A 84 11.08 -3.10 13.05
N GLY A 85 11.08 -3.77 11.88
CA GLY A 85 10.01 -3.70 10.89
C GLY A 85 9.42 -5.08 10.66
N LEU A 86 8.10 -5.17 10.61
CA LEU A 86 7.34 -6.37 10.25
C LEU A 86 7.60 -7.66 11.06
N ALA A 87 7.83 -7.57 12.37
CA ALA A 87 7.54 -8.69 13.25
C ALA A 87 6.01 -8.85 13.35
N THR A 88 5.44 -9.80 12.59
CA THR A 88 4.06 -10.32 12.68
C THR A 88 2.92 -9.45 12.08
N GLY A 89 2.79 -9.42 10.75
CA GLY A 89 1.57 -8.87 10.12
C GLY A 89 1.44 -9.08 8.61
N LEU A 90 2.56 -9.05 7.88
CA LEU A 90 2.63 -9.28 6.43
C LEU A 90 3.37 -10.59 6.09
N GLY A 91 3.45 -11.50 7.06
CA GLY A 91 4.00 -12.84 6.87
C GLY A 91 5.47 -12.85 6.47
N ASN A 92 6.39 -12.50 7.36
CA ASN A 92 7.84 -12.64 7.14
C ASN A 92 8.38 -12.02 5.83
N MET A 93 7.66 -11.10 5.19
CA MET A 93 8.12 -10.55 3.90
C MET A 93 9.34 -9.63 4.05
N GLY A 94 9.61 -9.06 5.23
CA GLY A 94 10.90 -8.42 5.52
C GLY A 94 11.34 -7.32 4.52
N GLY A 95 10.37 -6.62 3.92
CA GLY A 95 10.64 -5.65 2.84
C GLY A 95 10.68 -6.23 1.42
N ASP A 96 10.28 -7.48 1.19
CA ASP A 96 10.19 -8.10 -0.14
C ASP A 96 8.80 -7.90 -0.77
N PHE A 97 8.77 -7.05 -1.80
CA PHE A 97 7.61 -6.68 -2.60
C PHE A 97 7.68 -7.21 -4.05
N THR A 98 8.60 -8.12 -4.36
CA THR A 98 8.78 -8.67 -5.73
C THR A 98 7.55 -9.40 -6.27
N GLY A 99 6.65 -9.86 -5.39
CA GLY A 99 5.38 -10.48 -5.74
C GLY A 99 4.25 -9.49 -6.10
N PHE A 100 4.47 -8.19 -5.92
CA PHE A 100 3.48 -7.14 -6.17
C PHE A 100 3.88 -6.28 -7.36
N THR A 101 2.89 -5.59 -7.92
CA THR A 101 3.07 -4.68 -9.07
C THR A 101 2.84 -3.22 -8.72
N GLY A 102 2.33 -2.98 -7.52
CA GLY A 102 2.10 -1.65 -7.02
C GLY A 102 1.58 -1.70 -5.60
N TYR A 103 1.46 -0.52 -5.02
CA TYR A 103 0.90 -0.29 -3.70
C TYR A 103 -0.23 0.72 -3.83
N SER A 104 -1.37 0.46 -3.18
CA SER A 104 -2.54 1.32 -3.37
C SER A 104 -3.39 1.46 -2.12
N LEU A 105 -3.97 2.64 -1.97
CA LEU A 105 -4.85 3.02 -0.87
C LEU A 105 -6.02 3.85 -1.39
N ILE A 106 -7.15 3.75 -0.70
CA ILE A 106 -8.31 4.64 -0.87
C ILE A 106 -8.22 5.72 0.20
N LEU A 107 -8.20 6.99 -0.20
CA LEU A 107 -8.15 8.14 0.69
C LEU A 107 -9.43 8.95 0.57
N LYS A 108 -10.04 9.27 1.71
CA LYS A 108 -11.17 10.19 1.81
C LYS A 108 -10.79 11.38 2.69
N ASN A 109 -10.86 12.59 2.13
CA ASN A 109 -10.67 13.80 2.91
C ASN A 109 -11.95 14.12 3.70
N GLU A 110 -11.90 14.04 5.03
CA GLU A 110 -13.05 14.35 5.90
C GLU A 110 -13.01 15.77 6.45
N SER A 111 -12.05 16.57 6.01
CA SER A 111 -11.86 17.95 6.44
C SER A 111 -12.69 18.91 5.62
N SER A 112 -12.90 20.11 6.15
CA SER A 112 -13.57 21.21 5.44
C SER A 112 -12.69 21.87 4.37
N ASN A 113 -11.38 21.60 4.37
CA ASN A 113 -10.39 22.16 3.45
C ASN A 113 -9.77 21.07 2.57
N GLY A 114 -9.40 21.43 1.34
CA GLY A 114 -8.67 20.54 0.44
C GLY A 114 -7.22 20.33 0.88
N GLN A 115 -6.67 19.14 0.58
CA GLN A 115 -5.32 18.74 0.94
C GLN A 115 -4.69 17.91 -0.19
N HIS A 116 -3.36 17.82 -0.22
CA HIS A 116 -2.65 16.91 -1.12
C HIS A 116 -2.29 15.60 -0.43
N ALA A 117 -2.30 14.52 -1.21
CA ALA A 117 -1.81 13.22 -0.80
C ALA A 117 -0.93 12.60 -1.89
N CYS A 118 -0.02 11.72 -1.49
CA CYS A 118 0.89 11.00 -2.37
C CYS A 118 1.26 9.66 -1.72
N LEU A 119 1.52 8.62 -2.50
CA LEU A 119 2.10 7.37 -1.97
C LEU A 119 3.61 7.36 -2.22
N PHE A 120 4.37 6.79 -1.28
CA PHE A 120 5.81 6.69 -1.40
C PHE A 120 6.34 5.32 -0.99
N MET A 121 7.56 5.03 -1.43
CA MET A 121 8.32 3.85 -1.04
C MET A 121 9.82 4.13 -1.19
N ASN A 122 10.63 3.70 -0.24
CA ASN A 122 12.08 3.66 -0.36
C ASN A 122 12.55 2.23 -0.58
N THR A 123 13.55 2.07 -1.44
CA THR A 123 14.16 0.76 -1.74
C THR A 123 15.68 0.84 -1.68
N GLY A 124 16.33 -0.27 -1.37
CA GLY A 124 17.77 -0.42 -1.38
C GLY A 124 18.38 -0.28 0.01
N TRP A 125 19.23 -1.24 0.37
CA TRP A 125 19.98 -1.23 1.63
C TRP A 125 21.39 -0.67 1.42
N THR A 126 21.64 0.54 1.92
CA THR A 126 22.96 1.20 1.82
C THR A 126 24.10 0.35 2.37
N ASP A 127 23.82 -0.43 3.42
CA ASP A 127 24.79 -1.30 4.08
C ASP A 127 25.16 -2.53 3.22
N ASN A 128 24.31 -2.88 2.24
CA ASN A 128 24.58 -3.90 1.21
C ASN A 128 25.13 -3.30 -0.09
N GLY A 129 25.49 -2.02 -0.10
CA GLY A 129 26.01 -1.32 -1.27
C GLY A 129 24.95 -0.97 -2.32
N GLU A 130 23.66 -1.11 -1.99
CA GLU A 130 22.56 -0.68 -2.83
C GLU A 130 22.20 0.78 -2.54
N PRO A 131 21.85 1.60 -3.54
CA PRO A 131 21.44 2.97 -3.30
C PRO A 131 20.05 3.01 -2.65
N ASP A 132 19.91 3.74 -1.53
CA ASP A 132 18.60 4.11 -0.99
C ASP A 132 17.92 5.08 -1.96
N THR A 133 16.83 4.61 -2.56
CA THR A 133 16.12 5.31 -3.61
C THR A 133 14.67 5.51 -3.17
N TYR A 134 14.30 6.77 -3.00
CA TYR A 134 12.92 7.17 -2.75
C TYR A 134 12.13 7.19 -4.06
N TYR A 135 10.94 6.61 -4.05
CA TYR A 135 9.96 6.61 -5.13
C TYR A 135 8.62 7.16 -4.66
N GLN A 136 7.88 7.73 -5.59
CA GLN A 136 6.50 8.15 -5.38
C GLN A 136 5.66 7.97 -6.64
N ASP A 137 4.34 8.04 -6.48
CA ASP A 137 3.42 7.85 -7.60
C ASP A 137 3.59 8.94 -8.68
N THR A 138 3.27 8.61 -9.94
CA THR A 138 3.47 9.52 -11.08
C THR A 138 2.47 10.67 -11.15
N ALA A 139 1.37 10.62 -10.39
CA ALA A 139 0.52 11.79 -10.22
C ALA A 139 1.15 12.80 -9.25
N GLY A 140 2.09 12.35 -8.42
CA GLY A 140 2.76 13.15 -7.40
C GLY A 140 1.76 13.59 -6.33
N TRP A 141 1.74 14.88 -6.02
CA TRP A 141 0.81 15.43 -5.03
C TRP A 141 -0.62 15.54 -5.59
N THR A 142 -1.42 14.52 -5.36
CA THR A 142 -2.83 14.48 -5.75
C THR A 142 -3.68 15.34 -4.82
N TRP A 143 -4.35 16.35 -5.35
CA TRP A 143 -5.32 17.15 -4.60
C TRP A 143 -6.58 16.35 -4.25
N LEU A 144 -7.05 16.47 -3.00
CA LEU A 144 -8.25 15.88 -2.44
C LEU A 144 -9.16 17.00 -1.92
N ASN A 145 -10.29 17.25 -2.59
CA ASN A 145 -11.28 18.21 -2.15
C ASN A 145 -11.97 17.76 -0.84
N PRO A 146 -12.59 18.68 -0.08
CA PRO A 146 -13.43 18.33 1.06
C PRO A 146 -14.48 17.26 0.70
N GLY A 147 -14.51 16.16 1.46
CA GLY A 147 -15.43 15.04 1.23
C GLY A 147 -15.08 14.13 0.06
N GLU A 148 -14.03 14.43 -0.72
CA GLU A 148 -13.63 13.64 -1.88
C GLU A 148 -12.94 12.35 -1.46
N THR A 149 -13.23 11.28 -2.21
CA THR A 149 -12.56 9.99 -2.10
C THR A 149 -11.78 9.70 -3.39
N LYS A 150 -10.49 9.38 -3.28
CA LYS A 150 -9.66 8.94 -4.41
C LYS A 150 -8.91 7.66 -4.09
N VAL A 151 -8.60 6.90 -5.14
CA VAL A 151 -7.64 5.81 -5.09
C VAL A 151 -6.29 6.36 -5.53
N LEU A 152 -5.26 6.18 -4.72
CA LEU A 152 -3.88 6.46 -5.10
C LEU A 152 -3.16 5.13 -5.30
N THR A 153 -2.31 5.08 -6.32
CA THR A 153 -1.55 3.88 -6.68
C THR A 153 -0.11 4.28 -7.01
N LEU A 154 0.84 3.69 -6.30
CA LEU A 154 2.25 3.66 -6.68
C LEU A 154 2.46 2.42 -7.56
N ASP A 155 2.66 2.63 -8.86
CA ASP A 155 2.93 1.57 -9.83
C ASP A 155 4.44 1.27 -9.87
N PHE A 156 4.83 0.04 -9.52
CA PHE A 156 6.24 -0.33 -9.43
C PHE A 156 6.93 -0.41 -10.79
N SER A 157 6.19 -0.42 -11.90
CA SER A 157 6.74 -0.33 -13.24
C SER A 157 6.88 1.11 -13.76
N ASN A 158 6.27 2.07 -13.07
CA ASN A 158 6.06 3.43 -13.55
C ASN A 158 5.96 4.41 -12.36
N ALA A 159 7.10 4.73 -11.74
CA ALA A 159 7.20 5.61 -10.59
C ALA A 159 8.17 6.77 -10.84
N TYR A 160 7.98 7.91 -10.16
CA TYR A 160 9.02 8.93 -10.07
C TYR A 160 9.96 8.60 -8.92
N TYR A 161 11.27 8.83 -9.09
CA TYR A 161 12.28 8.64 -8.07
C TYR A 161 13.03 9.93 -7.74
N TRP A 162 13.53 10.06 -6.51
CA TRP A 162 14.37 11.20 -6.10
C TRP A 162 15.85 10.87 -6.28
N ASP A 163 16.59 11.72 -7.00
CA ASP A 163 18.03 11.53 -7.26
C ASP A 163 18.96 12.24 -6.26
N GLY A 164 18.39 12.84 -5.20
CA GLY A 164 19.11 13.71 -4.26
C GLY A 164 18.86 15.20 -4.49
N SER A 165 18.35 15.58 -5.66
CA SER A 165 18.15 16.98 -6.06
C SER A 165 16.80 17.26 -6.70
N SER A 166 16.23 16.28 -7.41
CA SER A 166 14.99 16.42 -8.15
C SER A 166 14.24 15.09 -8.28
N MET A 167 12.94 15.18 -8.54
CA MET A 167 12.12 14.03 -8.91
C MET A 167 12.33 13.74 -10.41
N ASN A 168 12.67 12.50 -10.74
CA ASN A 168 12.95 12.01 -12.08
C ASN A 168 12.06 10.82 -12.43
N GLY A 169 11.89 10.54 -13.72
CA GLY A 169 11.16 9.38 -14.22
C GLY A 169 10.09 9.75 -15.26
N PRO A 170 9.11 8.87 -15.51
CA PRO A 170 8.87 7.63 -14.79
C PRO A 170 9.86 6.50 -15.10
N VAL A 171 10.11 5.63 -14.11
CA VAL A 171 10.95 4.43 -14.24
C VAL A 171 10.35 3.26 -13.47
N ALA A 172 10.76 2.04 -13.82
CA ALA A 172 10.51 0.88 -12.99
C ALA A 172 11.35 0.94 -11.71
N MET A 173 10.72 0.64 -10.58
CA MET A 173 11.36 0.57 -9.27
C MET A 173 12.36 -0.58 -9.23
N ARG A 174 13.48 -0.33 -8.56
CA ARG A 174 14.55 -1.31 -8.35
C ARG A 174 14.49 -1.83 -6.91
N TYR A 175 15.16 -2.95 -6.66
CA TYR A 175 15.34 -3.49 -5.31
C TYR A 175 14.03 -3.70 -4.53
N LEU A 176 12.98 -4.18 -5.21
CA LEU A 176 11.70 -4.50 -4.56
C LEU A 176 11.84 -5.60 -3.50
N GLN A 177 12.91 -6.40 -3.55
CA GLN A 177 13.24 -7.37 -2.50
C GLN A 177 13.81 -6.73 -1.22
N HIS A 178 14.18 -5.44 -1.26
CA HIS A 178 14.81 -4.68 -0.18
C HIS A 178 14.12 -3.32 -0.01
N VAL A 179 12.80 -3.32 0.20
CA VAL A 179 12.05 -2.11 0.56
C VAL A 179 12.42 -1.72 1.99
N THR A 180 12.81 -0.47 2.19
CA THR A 180 13.20 0.10 3.49
C THR A 180 12.13 0.98 4.10
N ASN A 181 11.22 1.51 3.29
CA ASN A 181 10.09 2.29 3.78
C ASN A 181 8.93 2.21 2.80
N ILE A 182 7.71 2.24 3.30
CA ILE A 182 6.49 2.36 2.48
C ILE A 182 5.45 3.17 3.24
N GLY A 183 4.76 4.07 2.56
CA GLY A 183 3.76 4.88 3.26
C GLY A 183 2.95 5.81 2.39
N LEU A 184 2.21 6.69 3.06
CA LEU A 184 1.53 7.82 2.45
C LEU A 184 2.12 9.13 2.96
N GLN A 185 1.98 10.16 2.15
CA GLN A 185 2.27 11.52 2.56
C GLN A 185 1.00 12.35 2.48
N LEU A 186 0.86 13.26 3.43
CA LEU A 186 -0.20 14.25 3.45
C LEU A 186 0.43 15.63 3.58
N GLY A 187 0.05 16.55 2.72
CA GLY A 187 0.61 17.91 2.69
C GLY A 187 -0.37 18.91 2.12
N GLY A 188 -0.07 20.20 2.20
CA GLY A 188 -0.93 21.24 1.65
C GLY A 188 -1.09 22.45 2.57
N ASN A 189 -2.34 22.80 2.87
CA ASN A 189 -2.63 23.99 3.65
C ASN A 189 -2.42 23.73 5.15
N THR A 190 -1.89 24.74 5.84
CA THR A 190 -1.62 24.65 7.28
C THR A 190 -2.89 24.51 8.12
N GLY A 191 -2.76 23.88 9.26
CA GLY A 191 -3.83 23.58 10.19
C GLY A 191 -4.05 22.09 10.37
N THR A 192 -5.06 21.76 11.17
CA THR A 192 -5.42 20.37 11.48
C THR A 192 -6.47 19.86 10.50
N PHE A 193 -6.26 18.65 9.98
CA PHE A 193 -7.15 18.01 9.02
C PHE A 193 -7.16 16.50 9.26
N SER A 194 -8.25 15.85 8.82
CA SER A 194 -8.46 14.41 8.92
C SER A 194 -8.65 13.77 7.55
N VAL A 195 -8.00 12.63 7.35
CA VAL A 195 -8.12 11.78 6.16
C VAL A 195 -8.39 10.34 6.60
N VAL A 196 -9.41 9.71 6.02
CA VAL A 196 -9.65 8.28 6.19
C VAL A 196 -8.89 7.53 5.10
N VAL A 197 -8.03 6.60 5.53
CA VAL A 197 -7.23 5.72 4.68
C VAL A 197 -7.81 4.32 4.77
N THR A 198 -8.21 3.77 3.64
CA THR A 198 -8.85 2.46 3.54
C THR A 198 -8.05 1.55 2.62
N PRO A 199 -7.78 0.30 3.03
CA PRO A 199 -7.21 -0.71 2.16
C PRO A 199 -8.10 -0.97 0.94
N ILE A 200 -7.52 -1.30 -0.21
CA ILE A 200 -8.32 -1.75 -1.35
C ILE A 200 -8.94 -3.11 -1.01
N PRO A 201 -10.27 -3.29 -1.06
CA PRO A 201 -10.87 -4.59 -0.87
C PRO A 201 -10.32 -5.58 -1.89
N ALA A 202 -9.89 -6.76 -1.42
CA ALA A 202 -9.43 -7.82 -2.31
C ALA A 202 -10.50 -8.08 -3.40
N PRO A 203 -10.11 -8.26 -4.68
CA PRO A 203 -11.07 -8.50 -5.74
C PRO A 203 -12.00 -9.65 -5.34
N GLY A 204 -13.32 -9.40 -5.33
CA GLY A 204 -14.32 -10.37 -4.87
C GLY A 204 -14.24 -11.73 -5.58
N ALA A 205 -13.60 -11.78 -6.74
CA ALA A 205 -13.26 -13.01 -7.46
C ALA A 205 -12.40 -13.99 -6.64
N ILE A 206 -11.51 -13.54 -5.76
CA ILE A 206 -10.71 -14.42 -4.89
C ILE A 206 -11.61 -15.09 -3.85
N LEU A 207 -12.51 -14.32 -3.24
CA LEU A 207 -13.49 -14.83 -2.29
C LEU A 207 -14.45 -15.83 -2.96
N LEU A 208 -14.97 -15.47 -4.13
CA LEU A 208 -15.88 -16.33 -4.90
C LEU A 208 -15.17 -17.60 -5.42
N GLY A 209 -13.90 -17.51 -5.80
CA GLY A 209 -13.08 -18.66 -6.17
C GLY A 209 -12.86 -19.62 -5.00
N GLY A 210 -12.59 -19.09 -3.80
CA GLY A 210 -12.46 -19.89 -2.57
C GLY A 210 -13.77 -20.61 -2.20
N ILE A 211 -14.90 -19.90 -2.25
CA ILE A 211 -16.22 -20.50 -2.01
C ILE A 211 -16.53 -21.55 -3.08
N GLY A 212 -16.28 -21.25 -4.35
CA GLY A 212 -16.51 -22.17 -5.47
C GLY A 212 -15.75 -23.48 -5.31
N THR A 213 -14.46 -23.43 -4.98
CA THR A 213 -13.63 -24.63 -4.78
C THR A 213 -14.06 -25.44 -3.56
N ALA A 214 -14.42 -24.80 -2.45
CA ALA A 214 -14.94 -25.47 -1.26
C ALA A 214 -16.27 -26.19 -1.54
N VAL A 215 -17.20 -25.52 -2.24
CA VAL A 215 -18.49 -26.08 -2.63
C VAL A 215 -18.32 -27.25 -3.59
N VAL A 216 -17.49 -27.12 -4.63
CA VAL A 216 -17.21 -28.22 -5.58
C VAL A 216 -16.55 -29.41 -4.86
N GLY A 217 -15.59 -29.16 -3.98
CA GLY A 217 -14.95 -30.20 -3.16
C GLY A 217 -15.92 -30.91 -2.22
N TRP A 218 -16.92 -30.20 -1.71
CA TRP A 218 -17.99 -30.78 -0.87
C TRP A 218 -18.98 -31.62 -1.69
N ILE A 219 -19.44 -31.12 -2.84
CA ILE A 219 -20.33 -31.86 -3.76
C ILE A 219 -19.67 -33.17 -4.20
N ARG A 220 -18.37 -33.15 -4.53
CA ARG A 220 -17.63 -34.35 -4.94
C ARG A 220 -17.56 -35.39 -3.82
N ARG A 221 -17.38 -34.98 -2.56
CA ARG A 221 -17.36 -35.89 -1.40
C ARG A 221 -18.71 -36.59 -1.19
N ARG A 222 -19.83 -35.90 -1.41
CA ARG A 222 -21.18 -36.49 -1.27
C ARG A 222 -21.56 -37.51 -2.33
N ARG A 223 -20.83 -37.60 -3.44
CA ARG A 223 -21.09 -38.60 -4.49
C ARG A 223 -20.31 -39.91 -4.31
N LEU A 224 -19.34 -39.92 -3.38
CA LEU A 224 -18.48 -41.08 -3.11
C LEU A 224 -18.87 -41.80 -1.80
N ALA A 225 -19.84 -41.26 -1.06
CA ALA A 225 -20.48 -41.88 0.10
C ALA A 225 -21.88 -42.35 -0.32
#